data_AF-A0A1F7RQ16-F1
#
_entry.id   AF-A0A1F7RQ16-F1
#
_cell.length_a   1.000
_cell.length_b   1.000
_cell.length_c   1.000
_cell.angle_alpha   90.00
_cell.angle_beta   90.00
_cell.angle_gamma   90.00
#
_symmetry.space_group_name_H-M   'P 1'
#
loop_
_entity.id
_entity.type
_entity.pdbx_description
1 polymer ?
#
loop_
_entity_poly.entity_id
_entity_poly.type
_entity_poly.pdbx_seq_one_letter_code
_entity_poly.pdbx_strand_id
1 'polypeptide(L)'
;MQDFNIDIGKAEVLTLAIQENAGIIATDDRNTIRACKFLRKDFITAITVLMMSLEKKIIDREEALIKLGKLQSFGRYSKPIIEDATKRIKGDI
;
A
#
# COMPACT_ATOMS: atom_id res chain seq x y z
N MET A 1 9.29 19.71 -10.59
CA MET A 1 8.87 18.33 -10.30
C MET A 1 7.50 18.08 -10.95
N GLN A 2 7.47 18.01 -12.28
CA GLN A 2 6.22 17.98 -13.07
C GLN A 2 5.85 16.57 -13.57
N ASP A 3 6.80 15.63 -13.62
CA ASP A 3 6.62 14.37 -14.33
C ASP A 3 5.63 13.40 -13.65
N PHE A 4 5.60 13.39 -12.30
CA PHE A 4 4.73 12.48 -11.53
C PHE A 4 3.74 13.18 -10.60
N ASN A 5 3.76 14.52 -10.51
CA ASN A 5 2.93 15.30 -9.58
C ASN A 5 2.97 14.74 -8.14
N ILE A 6 4.18 14.49 -7.64
CA ILE A 6 4.43 14.02 -6.28
C ILE A 6 4.79 15.25 -5.42
N ASP A 7 4.50 15.23 -4.12
CA ASP A 7 4.96 16.29 -3.20
C ASP A 7 6.42 16.09 -2.79
N ILE A 8 7.04 17.13 -2.21
CA ILE A 8 8.48 17.11 -1.89
C ILE A 8 8.87 15.95 -0.98
N GLY A 9 8.08 15.66 0.06
CA GLY A 9 8.43 14.60 1.02
C GLY A 9 8.43 13.22 0.39
N LYS A 10 7.48 12.94 -0.51
CA LYS A 10 7.46 11.68 -1.26
C LYS A 10 8.58 11.61 -2.31
N ALA A 11 8.96 12.73 -2.89
CA ALA A 11 10.12 12.81 -3.79
C ALA A 11 11.42 12.46 -3.06
N GLU A 12 11.58 12.97 -1.85
CA GLU A 12 12.71 12.69 -0.98
C GLU A 12 12.75 11.22 -0.58
N VAL A 13 11.61 10.60 -0.24
CA VAL A 13 11.53 9.16 0.03
C VAL A 13 11.99 8.34 -1.18
N LEU A 14 11.54 8.67 -2.39
CA LEU A 14 11.99 8.01 -3.62
C LEU A 14 13.49 8.19 -3.86
N THR A 15 14.00 9.41 -3.65
CA THR A 15 15.42 9.74 -3.83
C THR A 15 16.28 8.94 -2.85
N LEU A 16 15.90 8.94 -1.57
CA LEU A 16 16.58 8.20 -0.52
C LEU A 16 16.54 6.69 -0.79
N ALA A 17 15.39 6.15 -1.20
CA ALA A 17 15.26 4.74 -1.54
C ALA A 17 16.17 4.33 -2.72
N ILE A 18 16.43 5.22 -3.67
CA ILE A 18 17.38 4.98 -4.76
C ILE A 18 18.82 5.03 -4.24
N GLN A 19 19.17 6.05 -3.44
CA GLN A 19 20.52 6.23 -2.89
C GLN A 19 20.94 5.07 -2.00
N GLU A 20 20.06 4.61 -1.12
CA GLU A 20 20.30 3.52 -0.18
C GLU A 20 20.08 2.13 -0.79
N ASN A 21 19.77 2.06 -2.09
CA ASN A 21 19.41 0.83 -2.79
C ASN A 21 18.33 0.01 -2.04
N ALA A 22 17.32 0.69 -1.52
CA ALA A 22 16.24 0.06 -0.78
C ALA A 22 15.49 -0.94 -1.68
N GLY A 23 15.23 -2.14 -1.15
CA GLY A 23 14.57 -3.21 -1.89
C GLY A 23 13.08 -2.97 -2.12
N ILE A 24 12.42 -2.21 -1.25
CA ILE A 24 10.97 -1.96 -1.34
C ILE A 24 10.60 -0.60 -0.77
N ILE A 25 9.64 0.08 -1.38
CA ILE A 25 9.13 1.38 -0.93
C ILE A 25 7.72 1.19 -0.36
N ALA A 26 7.53 1.48 0.92
CA ALA A 26 6.20 1.46 1.54
C ALA A 26 5.44 2.76 1.22
N THR A 27 4.35 2.67 0.47
CA THR A 27 3.53 3.83 0.12
C THR A 27 2.13 3.43 -0.34
N ASP A 28 1.13 4.20 0.11
CA ASP A 28 -0.26 4.12 -0.39
C ASP A 28 -0.57 5.25 -1.39
N ASP A 29 0.41 6.13 -1.66
CA ASP A 29 0.20 7.29 -2.52
C ASP A 29 0.21 6.91 -4.01
N ARG A 30 -0.87 7.26 -4.71
CA ARG A 30 -1.07 6.90 -6.12
C ARG A 30 0.07 7.37 -7.02
N ASN A 31 0.56 8.60 -6.84
CA ASN A 31 1.56 9.18 -7.72
C ASN A 31 2.94 8.60 -7.43
N THR A 32 3.25 8.33 -6.17
CA THR A 32 4.46 7.62 -5.74
C THR A 32 4.48 6.20 -6.28
N ILE A 33 3.36 5.47 -6.20
CA ILE A 33 3.23 4.14 -6.82
C ILE A 33 3.49 4.18 -8.33
N ARG A 34 3.03 5.22 -9.03
CA ARG A 34 3.31 5.41 -10.47
C ARG A 34 4.79 5.66 -10.74
N ALA A 35 5.45 6.48 -9.93
CA ALA A 35 6.89 6.69 -10.02
C ALA A 35 7.67 5.39 -9.72
N CYS A 36 7.31 4.63 -8.68
CA CYS A 36 7.92 3.33 -8.40
C CYS A 36 7.83 2.39 -9.62
N LYS A 37 6.63 2.28 -10.23
CA LYS A 37 6.42 1.47 -11.44
C LYS A 37 7.30 1.92 -12.61
N PHE A 38 7.39 3.23 -12.86
CA PHE A 38 8.21 3.78 -13.93
C PHE A 38 9.70 3.51 -13.69
N LEU A 39 10.16 3.68 -12.46
CA LEU A 39 11.55 3.49 -12.03
C LEU A 39 11.92 2.02 -11.79
N ARG A 40 10.98 1.09 -12.01
CA ARG A 40 11.14 -0.36 -11.74
C ARG A 40 11.58 -0.64 -10.30
N LYS A 41 11.00 0.10 -9.35
CA LYS A 41 11.17 -0.12 -7.91
C LYS A 41 9.93 -0.82 -7.36
N ASP A 42 10.16 -1.82 -6.53
CA ASP A 42 9.08 -2.52 -5.84
C ASP A 42 8.47 -1.62 -4.78
N PHE A 43 7.17 -1.79 -4.55
CA PHE A 43 6.43 -1.04 -3.55
C PHE A 43 5.46 -1.94 -2.80
N ILE A 44 5.09 -1.53 -1.59
CA ILE A 44 4.10 -2.21 -0.77
C ILE A 44 3.11 -1.20 -0.18
N THR A 45 1.83 -1.60 -0.16
CA THR A 45 0.74 -0.80 0.40
C THR A 45 0.34 -1.32 1.77
N ALA A 46 -0.30 -0.50 2.60
CA ALA A 46 -0.78 -0.96 3.91
C ALA A 46 -1.82 -2.08 3.77
N ILE A 47 -2.64 -2.07 2.72
CA ILE A 47 -3.58 -3.16 2.42
C ILE A 47 -2.83 -4.46 2.08
N THR A 48 -1.75 -4.38 1.29
CA THR A 48 -0.92 -5.55 0.99
C THR A 48 -0.30 -6.11 2.28
N VAL A 49 0.22 -5.26 3.17
CA VAL A 49 0.76 -5.70 4.48
C VAL A 49 -0.34 -6.38 5.31
N LEU A 50 -1.56 -5.85 5.30
CA LEU A 50 -2.69 -6.45 6.00
C LEU A 50 -3.01 -7.86 5.45
N MET A 51 -3.08 -8.01 4.12
CA MET A 51 -3.34 -9.31 3.49
C MET A 51 -2.24 -10.33 3.82
N MET A 52 -0.97 -9.92 3.69
CA MET A 52 0.17 -10.78 4.03
C MET A 52 0.18 -11.21 5.50
N SER A 53 -0.27 -10.32 6.40
CA SER A 53 -0.36 -10.63 7.83
C SER A 53 -1.42 -11.69 8.10
N LEU A 54 -2.56 -11.63 7.39
CA LEU A 54 -3.61 -12.65 7.45
C LEU A 54 -3.14 -13.98 6.87
N GLU A 55 -2.52 -13.96 5.68
CA GLU A 55 -1.98 -15.16 5.01
C GLU A 55 -0.95 -15.90 5.88
N LYS A 56 -0.07 -15.13 6.54
CA LYS A 56 0.95 -15.66 7.45
C LYS A 56 0.41 -15.99 8.84
N LYS A 57 -0.91 -15.88 9.08
CA LYS A 57 -1.58 -16.12 10.37
C LYS A 57 -1.00 -15.29 11.53
N ILE A 58 -0.48 -14.10 11.22
CA ILE A 58 -0.05 -13.12 12.23
C ILE A 58 -1.29 -12.49 12.89
N ILE A 59 -2.35 -12.33 12.10
CA ILE A 59 -3.67 -11.88 12.54
C ILE A 59 -4.73 -12.85 12.02
N ASP A 60 -5.88 -12.91 12.69
CA ASP A 60 -7.04 -13.67 12.20
C ASP A 60 -7.95 -12.84 11.29
N ARG A 61 -9.01 -13.47 10.77
CA ARG A 61 -9.95 -12.83 9.84
C ARG A 61 -10.74 -11.69 10.50
N GLU A 62 -11.14 -11.84 11.75
CA GLU A 62 -11.92 -10.83 12.46
C GLU A 62 -11.06 -9.59 12.71
N GLU A 63 -9.84 -9.80 13.18
CA GLU A 63 -8.86 -8.74 13.37
C GLU A 63 -8.51 -8.06 12.03
N ALA A 64 -8.37 -8.82 10.95
CA ALA A 64 -8.13 -8.27 9.62
C ALA A 64 -9.28 -7.36 9.14
N LEU A 65 -10.54 -7.74 9.37
CA LEU A 65 -11.71 -6.91 9.04
C LEU A 65 -11.74 -5.61 9.85
N ILE A 66 -11.44 -5.69 11.16
CA ILE A 66 -11.36 -4.50 12.03
C ILE A 66 -10.28 -3.55 11.53
N LYS A 67 -9.09 -4.07 11.20
CA LYS A 67 -7.98 -3.24 10.67
C LYS A 67 -8.29 -2.67 9.30
N LEU A 68 -8.96 -3.43 8.41
CA LEU A 68 -9.41 -2.91 7.12
C LEU A 68 -10.40 -1.76 7.31
N GLY A 69 -11.33 -1.87 8.27
CA GLY A 69 -12.25 -0.78 8.61
C GLY A 69 -11.51 0.48 9.07
N LYS A 70 -10.46 0.34 9.89
CA LYS A 70 -9.59 1.47 10.27
C LYS A 70 -8.83 2.05 9.08
N LEU A 71 -8.30 1.21 8.19
CA LEU A 71 -7.64 1.67 6.97
C LEU A 71 -8.61 2.44 6.07
N GLN A 72 -9.86 2.00 5.98
CA GLN A 72 -10.91 2.73 5.26
C GLN A 72 -11.24 4.08 5.91
N SER A 73 -11.25 4.17 7.24
CA SER A 73 -11.60 5.42 7.94
C SER A 73 -10.50 6.49 7.85
N PHE A 74 -9.22 6.07 7.92
CA PHE A 74 -8.09 7.00 7.89
C PHE A 74 -7.49 7.18 6.50
N GLY A 75 -7.54 6.15 5.66
CA GLY A 75 -6.95 6.14 4.33
C GLY A 75 -7.91 6.62 3.26
N ARG A 76 -7.36 7.21 2.19
CA ARG A 76 -8.12 7.67 1.01
C ARG A 76 -8.25 6.56 -0.03
N TYR A 77 -8.63 5.37 0.41
CA TYR A 77 -8.81 4.21 -0.49
C TYR A 77 -10.12 4.33 -1.26
N SER A 78 -10.11 3.89 -2.53
CA SER A 78 -11.34 3.83 -3.31
C SER A 78 -12.22 2.67 -2.83
N LYS A 79 -13.54 2.81 -2.97
CA LYS A 79 -14.50 1.77 -2.62
C LYS A 79 -14.15 0.39 -3.23
N PRO A 80 -13.75 0.29 -4.51
CA PRO A 80 -13.37 -1.01 -5.10
C PRO A 80 -12.18 -1.68 -4.40
N ILE A 81 -11.20 -0.92 -3.92
CA ILE A 81 -10.04 -1.47 -3.20
C ILE A 81 -10.48 -2.10 -1.88
N ILE A 82 -11.36 -1.43 -1.14
CA ILE A 82 -11.88 -1.93 0.14
C ILE A 82 -12.79 -3.15 -0.08
N GLU A 83 -13.64 -3.13 -1.11
CA GLU A 83 -14.51 -4.25 -1.47
C GLU A 83 -13.69 -5.50 -1.88
N ASP A 84 -12.65 -5.32 -2.71
CA ASP A 84 -11.73 -6.41 -3.07
C ASP A 84 -11.05 -6.99 -1.82
N ALA A 85 -10.43 -6.13 -0.99
CA ALA A 85 -9.80 -6.58 0.26
C ALA A 85 -10.78 -7.30 1.19
N THR A 86 -12.03 -6.84 1.29
CA THR A 86 -13.07 -7.48 2.12
C THR A 86 -13.41 -8.87 1.61
N LYS A 87 -13.63 -9.05 0.31
CA LYS A 87 -13.90 -10.35 -0.31
C LYS A 87 -12.74 -11.32 -0.05
N ARG A 88 -11.50 -10.83 -0.20
CA ARG A 88 -10.30 -11.65 0.05
C ARG A 88 -10.21 -12.15 1.49
N ILE A 89 -10.47 -11.28 2.47
CA ILE A 89 -10.44 -11.66 3.90
C ILE A 89 -11.53 -12.69 4.22
N LYS A 90 -12.73 -12.53 3.65
CA LYS A 90 -13.85 -13.45 3.86
C LYS A 90 -13.68 -14.80 3.17
N GLY A 91 -12.79 -14.89 2.17
CA GLY A 91 -12.58 -16.09 1.38
C GLY A 91 -13.59 -16.24 0.24
N ASP A 92 -14.20 -15.13 -0.20
CA ASP A 92 -15.19 -15.09 -1.29
C ASP A 92 -14.52 -15.03 -2.69
N ILE A 93 -13.35 -15.65 -2.84
CA ILE A 93 -12.55 -15.66 -4.08
C ILE A 93 -12.54 -17.06 -4.70
#